data_AF-A0A921N157-F1
#
_entry.id   AF-A0A921N157-F1
#
_cell.length_a   1.000
_cell.length_b   1.000
_cell.length_c   1.000
_cell.angle_alpha   90.00
_cell.angle_beta   90.00
_cell.angle_gamma   90.00
#
_symmetry.space_group_name_H-M   'P 1'
#
loop_
_entity.id
_entity.type
_entity.pdbx_description
1 polymer ?
#
loop_
_entity_poly.entity_id
_entity_poly.type
_entity_poly.pdbx_seq_one_letter_code
_entity_poly.pdbx_strand_id
1 'polypeptide(L)'
;MKVNNIEVYGVIYKIANDINGRVYIGRTKNGFDNRYKKGLLGKIHNKKLKKDIDIYGVDNFTVNKCLDVAFSKTELCVKERCWINLHKDNIYNEDTYDNAGDKNKNKFVRIKVRKSELYDIINLIKSNGMYVLTEK
;
A
#
# COMPACT_ATOMS: atom_id res chain seq x y z
N MET A 1 -5.66 5.78 -15.71
CA MET A 1 -5.63 7.11 -15.06
C MET A 1 -4.36 7.79 -15.51
N LYS A 2 -4.36 9.12 -15.72
CA LYS A 2 -3.14 9.86 -16.05
C LYS A 2 -2.89 10.94 -15.00
N VAL A 3 -1.63 11.13 -14.63
CA VAL A 3 -1.19 12.32 -13.90
C VAL A 3 -0.33 13.08 -14.89
N ASN A 4 -0.82 14.25 -15.32
CA ASN A 4 -0.31 14.97 -16.48
C ASN A 4 -0.33 14.06 -17.72
N ASN A 5 0.84 13.82 -18.33
CA ASN A 5 1.00 12.98 -19.52
C ASN A 5 1.50 11.56 -19.21
N ILE A 6 1.57 11.18 -17.93
CA ILE A 6 2.13 9.88 -17.53
C ILE A 6 0.99 8.93 -17.14
N GLU A 7 1.02 7.71 -17.70
CA GLU A 7 0.06 6.67 -17.37
C GLU A 7 0.33 6.09 -15.98
N VAL A 8 -0.67 6.18 -15.11
CA VAL A 8 -0.62 5.58 -13.78
C VAL A 8 -1.11 4.14 -13.87
N TYR A 9 -0.30 3.22 -13.38
CA TYR A 9 -0.62 1.79 -13.30
C TYR A 9 -1.68 1.50 -12.23
N GLY A 10 -1.59 2.18 -11.08
CA GLY A 10 -2.56 2.04 -10.01
C GLY A 10 -2.38 3.06 -8.88
N VAL A 11 -3.30 3.02 -7.92
CA VAL A 11 -3.32 3.92 -6.76
C VAL A 11 -3.33 3.14 -5.46
N ILE A 12 -2.73 3.75 -4.44
CA ILE A 12 -2.88 3.39 -3.03
C ILE A 12 -3.96 4.27 -2.42
N TYR A 13 -4.81 3.68 -1.58
CA TYR A 13 -5.85 4.39 -0.83
C TYR A 13 -5.81 4.02 0.65
N LYS A 14 -6.42 4.88 1.47
CA LYS A 14 -6.50 4.74 2.92
C LYS A 14 -7.95 4.82 3.39
N ILE A 15 -8.32 3.97 4.33
CA ILE A 15 -9.56 4.07 5.11
C ILE A 15 -9.14 4.11 6.58
N ALA A 16 -9.45 5.19 7.29
CA ALA A 16 -9.13 5.36 8.69
C ALA A 16 -10.41 5.28 9.52
N ASN A 17 -10.37 4.59 10.66
CA ASN A 17 -11.41 4.63 11.67
C ASN A 17 -11.13 5.82 12.59
N ASP A 18 -12.06 6.77 12.66
CA ASP A 18 -11.86 8.02 13.39
C ASP A 18 -12.08 7.85 14.91
N ILE A 19 -12.63 6.72 15.36
CA ILE A 19 -12.87 6.39 16.77
C ILE A 19 -11.64 5.73 17.41
N ASN A 20 -11.02 4.76 16.73
CA ASN A 20 -9.92 3.97 17.30
C ASN A 20 -8.56 4.18 16.60
N GLY A 21 -8.52 5.01 15.55
CA GLY A 21 -7.29 5.35 14.82
C GLY A 21 -6.73 4.23 13.94
N ARG A 22 -7.41 3.08 13.82
CA ARG A 22 -6.95 1.99 12.96
C ARG A 22 -7.08 2.34 11.48
N VAL A 23 -6.13 1.85 10.69
CA VAL A 23 -6.02 2.18 9.27
C VAL A 23 -6.07 0.93 8.40
N TYR A 24 -6.77 1.01 7.28
CA TYR A 24 -6.69 0.04 6.19
C TYR A 24 -6.01 0.69 4.99
N ILE A 25 -4.97 0.04 4.49
CA ILE A 25 -4.28 0.41 3.25
C ILE A 25 -4.68 -0.60 2.18
N GLY A 26 -5.03 -0.10 0.99
CA GLY A 26 -5.28 -0.96 -0.14
C GLY A 26 -4.79 -0.36 -1.44
N ARG A 27 -4.69 -1.22 -2.46
CA ARG A 27 -4.32 -0.83 -3.82
C ARG A 27 -5.40 -1.13 -4.85
N THR A 28 -5.39 -0.43 -5.98
CA THR A 28 -6.29 -0.69 -7.11
C THR A 28 -5.72 -0.15 -8.42
N LYS A 29 -5.90 -0.89 -9.52
CA LYS A 29 -5.51 -0.42 -10.87
C LYS A 29 -6.51 0.56 -11.47
N ASN A 30 -7.78 0.40 -11.11
CA ASN A 30 -8.88 1.10 -11.77
C ASN A 30 -9.43 2.27 -10.92
N GLY A 31 -8.68 2.74 -9.94
CA GLY A 31 -9.13 3.77 -9.00
C GLY A 31 -10.04 3.24 -7.89
N PHE A 32 -10.22 4.07 -6.86
CA PHE A 32 -11.00 3.73 -5.66
C PHE A 32 -12.49 3.58 -5.98
N ASP A 33 -13.07 4.52 -6.71
CA ASP A 33 -14.51 4.54 -6.97
C ASP A 33 -14.95 3.32 -7.80
N ASN A 34 -14.15 2.86 -8.77
CA ASN A 34 -14.45 1.61 -9.46
C ASN A 34 -14.31 0.38 -8.54
N ARG A 35 -13.30 0.39 -7.66
CA ARG A 35 -13.11 -0.68 -6.67
C ARG A 35 -14.35 -0.79 -5.78
N TYR A 36 -14.87 0.33 -5.28
CA TYR A 36 -16.03 0.44 -4.39
C TYR A 36 -17.28 1.01 -5.06
N LYS A 37 -17.54 0.64 -6.32
CA LYS A 37 -18.68 1.17 -7.10
C LYS A 37 -20.06 0.93 -6.49
N LYS A 38 -20.17 -0.01 -5.54
CA LYS A 38 -21.39 -0.34 -4.80
C LYS A 38 -21.37 0.24 -3.37
N GLY A 39 -20.53 1.24 -3.12
CA GLY A 39 -20.21 1.72 -1.79
C GLY A 39 -19.22 0.81 -1.05
N LEU A 40 -18.80 1.30 0.12
CA LEU A 40 -17.79 0.64 0.94
C LEU A 40 -18.31 -0.71 1.50
N LEU A 41 -19.54 -0.72 2.03
CA LEU A 41 -20.18 -1.88 2.65
C LEU A 41 -20.32 -3.09 1.70
N GLY A 42 -20.51 -2.84 0.40
CA GLY A 42 -20.77 -3.91 -0.58
C GLY A 42 -19.54 -4.73 -0.99
N LYS A 43 -18.32 -4.31 -0.64
CA LYS A 43 -17.08 -4.89 -1.18
C LYS A 43 -15.90 -5.02 -0.19
N ILE A 44 -16.11 -4.78 1.09
CA ILE A 44 -15.05 -5.02 2.08
C ILE A 44 -14.87 -6.53 2.28
N HIS A 45 -13.67 -7.02 1.99
CA HIS A 45 -13.26 -8.39 2.27
C HIS A 45 -12.49 -8.53 3.60
N ASN A 46 -11.95 -7.43 4.13
CA ASN A 46 -11.24 -7.45 5.41
C ASN A 46 -12.26 -7.54 6.55
N LYS A 47 -12.27 -8.68 7.25
CA LYS A 47 -13.26 -8.98 8.30
C LYS A 47 -13.18 -8.00 9.48
N LYS A 48 -11.98 -7.58 9.88
CA LYS A 48 -11.75 -6.66 11.00
C LYS A 48 -12.30 -5.27 10.66
N LEU A 49 -11.96 -4.73 9.50
CA LEU A 49 -12.50 -3.46 8.99
C LEU A 49 -14.02 -3.51 8.87
N LYS A 50 -14.57 -4.61 8.32
CA LYS A 50 -16.03 -4.76 8.20
C LYS A 50 -16.71 -4.75 9.57
N LYS A 51 -16.19 -5.52 10.52
CA LYS A 51 -16.72 -5.59 11.88
C LYS A 51 -16.72 -4.21 12.55
N ASP A 52 -15.63 -3.46 12.43
CA ASP A 52 -15.57 -2.12 13.01
C ASP A 52 -16.54 -1.14 12.33
N ILE A 53 -16.74 -1.24 11.01
CA ILE A 53 -17.76 -0.44 10.32
C ILE A 53 -19.17 -0.82 10.77
N ASP A 54 -19.45 -2.10 10.99
CA ASP A 54 -20.74 -2.57 11.49
C ASP A 54 -21.01 -2.08 12.93
N ILE A 55 -19.96 -1.91 13.75
CA ILE A 55 -20.05 -1.43 15.15
C ILE A 55 -20.15 0.10 15.23
N TYR A 56 -19.25 0.80 14.56
CA TYR A 56 -19.10 2.25 14.70
C TYR A 56 -19.91 3.04 13.66
N GLY A 57 -20.37 2.40 12.59
CA GLY A 57 -21.02 3.06 11.47
C GLY A 57 -20.02 3.66 10.48
N VAL A 58 -20.39 3.66 9.20
CA VAL A 58 -19.52 4.10 8.09
C VAL A 58 -19.13 5.57 8.15
N ASP A 59 -19.96 6.41 8.79
CA ASP A 59 -19.71 7.84 8.91
C ASP A 59 -18.54 8.17 9.84
N ASN A 60 -18.11 7.21 10.68
CA ASN A 60 -16.94 7.30 11.53
C ASN A 60 -15.65 6.81 10.84
N PHE A 61 -15.64 6.79 9.50
CA PHE A 61 -14.48 6.40 8.71
C PHE A 61 -14.13 7.45 7.66
N THR A 62 -12.92 7.98 7.76
CA THR A 62 -12.35 8.88 6.75
C THR A 62 -11.66 8.10 5.63
N VAL A 63 -12.04 8.39 4.37
CA VAL A 63 -11.49 7.75 3.17
C VAL A 63 -10.60 8.73 2.39
N ASN A 64 -9.31 8.40 2.27
CA ASN A 64 -8.43 9.00 1.26
C ASN A 64 -8.35 8.08 0.04
N LYS A 65 -9.03 8.48 -1.04
CA LYS A 65 -9.17 7.69 -2.28
C LYS A 65 -7.89 7.59 -3.11
N CYS A 66 -6.93 8.49 -2.90
CA CYS A 66 -5.65 8.53 -3.62
C CYS A 66 -4.56 9.05 -2.67
N LEU A 67 -4.04 8.14 -1.86
CA LEU A 67 -2.92 8.41 -0.96
C LEU A 67 -1.60 8.51 -1.72
N ASP A 68 -1.42 7.67 -2.73
CA ASP A 68 -0.22 7.57 -3.56
C ASP A 68 -0.56 6.95 -4.93
N VAL A 69 0.32 7.12 -5.91
CA VAL A 69 0.19 6.59 -7.27
C VAL A 69 1.40 5.76 -7.64
N ALA A 70 1.24 4.72 -8.46
CA ALA A 70 2.34 3.91 -8.95
C ALA A 70 2.27 3.76 -10.47
N PHE A 71 3.42 3.74 -11.12
CA PHE A 71 3.58 3.67 -12.57
C PHE A 71 3.91 2.25 -13.05
N SER A 72 4.11 1.30 -12.13
CA SER A 72 4.28 -0.12 -12.44
C SER A 72 3.64 -1.04 -11.39
N LYS A 73 3.49 -2.33 -11.71
CA LYS A 73 3.04 -3.36 -10.76
C LYS A 73 3.95 -3.43 -9.54
N THR A 74 5.26 -3.51 -9.78
CA THR A 74 6.27 -3.65 -8.73
C THR A 74 6.23 -2.46 -7.78
N GLU A 75 6.21 -1.25 -8.32
CA GLU A 75 6.09 -0.03 -7.53
C GLU A 75 4.80 -0.01 -6.71
N LEU A 76 3.66 -0.38 -7.30
CA LEU A 76 2.38 -0.46 -6.57
C LEU A 76 2.45 -1.42 -5.38
N CYS A 77 3.07 -2.60 -5.57
CA CYS A 77 3.26 -3.58 -4.51
C CYS A 77 4.22 -3.07 -3.42
N VAL A 78 5.33 -2.43 -3.79
CA VAL A 78 6.31 -1.88 -2.85
C VAL A 78 5.68 -0.75 -2.03
N LYS A 79 5.02 0.21 -2.70
CA LYS A 79 4.35 1.34 -2.04
C LYS A 79 3.27 0.89 -1.07
N GLU A 80 2.42 -0.07 -1.45
CA GLU A 80 1.43 -0.65 -0.54
C GLU A 80 2.10 -1.18 0.73
N ARG A 81 3.18 -1.96 0.59
CA ARG A 81 3.92 -2.49 1.74
C ARG A 81 4.55 -1.41 2.60
N CYS A 82 5.13 -0.37 2.00
CA CYS A 82 5.69 0.77 2.72
C CYS A 82 4.60 1.48 3.55
N TRP A 83 3.44 1.75 2.96
CA TRP A 83 2.33 2.39 3.66
C TRP A 83 1.73 1.53 4.77
N ILE A 84 1.64 0.22 4.56
CA ILE A 84 1.24 -0.74 5.60
C ILE A 84 2.25 -0.70 6.75
N ASN A 85 3.55 -0.78 6.45
CA ASN A 85 4.59 -0.79 7.47
C ASN A 85 4.66 0.51 8.29
N LEU A 86 4.37 1.65 7.64
CA LEU A 86 4.30 2.94 8.31
C LEU A 86 3.17 3.00 9.37
N HIS A 87 2.11 2.21 9.21
CA HIS A 87 0.95 2.17 10.11
C HIS A 87 0.87 0.86 10.91
N LYS A 88 1.95 0.07 10.98
CA LYS A 88 1.95 -1.31 11.50
C LYS A 88 1.31 -1.46 12.89
N ASP A 89 1.44 -0.45 13.74
CA ASP A 89 0.98 -0.49 15.13
C ASP A 89 -0.55 -0.34 15.25
N ASN A 90 -1.23 0.15 14.20
CA ASN A 90 -2.68 0.42 14.19
C ASN A 90 -3.28 0.11 12.81
N ILE A 91 -3.17 -1.14 12.34
CA ILE A 91 -3.58 -1.51 10.99
C ILE A 91 -4.66 -2.61 10.94
N TYR A 92 -5.49 -2.62 9.90
CA TYR A 92 -6.42 -3.72 9.61
C TYR A 92 -5.80 -4.81 8.72
N ASN A 93 -4.68 -4.52 8.05
CA ASN A 93 -3.99 -5.39 7.10
C ASN A 93 -3.17 -6.53 7.72
N GLU A 94 -3.27 -6.74 9.05
CA GLU A 94 -2.49 -7.71 9.83
C GLU A 94 -2.44 -9.11 9.19
N ASP A 95 -3.58 -9.62 8.71
CA ASP A 95 -3.70 -10.99 8.18
C ASP A 95 -3.26 -11.09 6.69
N THR A 96 -2.88 -9.96 6.08
CA THR A 96 -2.57 -9.85 4.64
C THR A 96 -1.10 -9.57 4.33
N TYR A 97 -0.26 -9.40 5.36
CA TYR A 97 1.16 -9.08 5.19
C TYR A 97 1.90 -10.08 4.27
N ASP A 98 1.53 -11.36 4.33
CA ASP A 98 2.09 -12.43 3.49
C ASP A 98 1.28 -12.76 2.23
N ASN A 99 0.05 -12.24 2.13
CA ASN A 99 -0.93 -12.62 1.10
C ASN A 99 -1.45 -11.42 0.30
N ALA A 100 -0.66 -10.35 0.16
CA ALA A 100 -0.98 -9.12 -0.58
C ALA A 100 -1.15 -9.35 -2.10
N GLY A 101 -2.08 -10.22 -2.49
CA GLY A 101 -2.56 -10.52 -3.83
C GLY A 101 -1.53 -11.07 -4.82
N ASP A 102 -0.25 -11.09 -4.48
CA ASP A 102 0.81 -11.61 -5.33
C ASP A 102 1.19 -13.00 -4.83
N LYS A 103 0.68 -14.05 -5.50
CA LYS A 103 1.12 -15.43 -5.29
C LYS A 103 2.61 -15.61 -5.58
N ASN A 104 3.20 -14.66 -6.30
CA ASN A 104 4.64 -14.50 -6.40
C ASN A 104 5.12 -13.80 -5.14
N LYS A 105 5.44 -14.59 -4.11
CA LYS A 105 6.32 -14.17 -3.03
C LYS A 105 7.48 -13.46 -3.71
N ASN A 106 7.64 -12.15 -3.49
CA ASN A 106 8.92 -11.49 -3.77
C ASN A 106 9.91 -12.25 -2.91
N LYS A 107 10.56 -13.25 -3.51
CA LYS A 107 11.66 -13.98 -2.94
C LYS A 107 12.68 -12.88 -2.76
N PHE A 108 12.81 -12.34 -1.55
CA PHE A 108 13.90 -11.47 -1.22
C PHE A 108 15.14 -12.29 -1.53
N VAL A 109 15.74 -12.03 -2.70
CA VAL A 109 16.95 -12.70 -3.10
C VAL A 109 18.01 -12.06 -2.26
N ARG A 110 18.54 -12.82 -1.31
CA ARG A 110 19.72 -12.41 -0.55
C ARG A 110 20.89 -12.47 -1.53
N ILE A 111 21.19 -11.35 -2.16
CA ILE A 111 22.34 -11.24 -3.05
C ILE A 111 23.56 -10.97 -2.17
N LYS A 112 24.53 -11.87 -2.22
CA LYS A 112 25.83 -11.65 -1.56
C LYS A 112 26.63 -10.71 -2.46
N VAL A 113 26.66 -9.43 -2.11
CA VAL A 113 27.44 -8.40 -2.80
C VAL A 113 28.68 -8.03 -1.99
N ARG A 114 29.74 -7.60 -2.67
CA ARG A 114 30.89 -6.97 -2.01
C ARG A 114 30.50 -5.57 -1.52
N LYS A 115 31.20 -5.08 -0.50
CA LYS A 115 30.93 -3.75 0.08
C LYS A 115 31.04 -2.62 -0.95
N SER A 116 31.96 -2.72 -1.91
CA SER A 116 32.11 -1.77 -3.02
C SER A 116 30.89 -1.76 -3.95
N GLU A 117 30.43 -2.94 -4.37
CA GLU A 117 29.25 -3.08 -5.25
C GLU A 117 27.98 -2.56 -4.57
N LEU A 118 27.88 -2.71 -3.26
CA LEU A 118 26.77 -2.14 -2.48
C LEU A 118 26.75 -0.60 -2.57
N TYR A 119 27.91 0.06 -2.52
CA TYR A 119 27.99 1.52 -2.67
C TYR A 119 27.57 1.97 -4.08
N ASP A 120 27.99 1.25 -5.11
CA ASP A 120 27.61 1.55 -6.49
C ASP A 120 26.09 1.44 -6.69
N ILE A 121 25.49 0.38 -6.15
CA ILE A 121 24.03 0.18 -6.18
C ILE A 121 23.30 1.30 -5.42
N ILE A 122 23.77 1.64 -4.22
CA ILE A 122 23.17 2.73 -3.42
C ILE A 122 23.26 4.06 -4.17
N ASN A 123 24.41 4.36 -4.79
CA ASN A 123 24.60 5.59 -5.55
C ASN A 123 23.70 5.64 -6.79
N LEU A 124 23.53 4.52 -7.48
CA LEU A 124 22.61 4.39 -8.60
C LEU A 124 21.14 4.58 -8.16
N ILE A 125 20.74 4.00 -7.03
CA ILE A 125 19.38 4.16 -6.49
C ILE A 125 19.13 5.64 -6.17
N LYS A 126 20.10 6.31 -5.51
CA LYS A 126 20.03 7.74 -5.18
C LYS A 126 19.99 8.64 -6.41
N SER A 127 20.78 8.35 -7.45
CA SER A 127 20.80 9.15 -8.67
C SER A 127 19.48 9.07 -9.46
N ASN A 128 18.71 7.99 -9.26
CA ASN A 128 17.36 7.83 -9.79
C ASN A 128 16.26 8.41 -8.87
N GLY A 129 16.63 9.21 -7.86
CA GLY A 129 15.69 9.87 -6.95
C GLY A 129 15.01 8.91 -5.96
N MET A 130 15.50 7.68 -5.81
CA MET A 130 14.99 6.71 -4.87
C MET A 130 15.80 6.72 -3.57
N TYR A 131 15.13 6.53 -2.43
CA TYR A 131 15.76 6.53 -1.12
C TYR A 131 15.93 5.10 -0.62
N VAL A 132 17.13 4.79 -0.09
CA VAL A 132 17.43 3.51 0.56
C VAL A 132 17.09 3.65 2.05
N LEU A 133 16.11 2.88 2.52
CA LEU A 133 15.82 2.76 3.94
C LEU A 133 16.85 1.83 4.58
N THR A 134 17.66 2.35 5.50
CA THR A 134 18.55 1.53 6.34
C THR A 134 17.91 1.39 7.71
N GLU A 135 17.74 0.15 8.18
CA GLU A 135 17.40 -0.10 9.59
C GLU A 135 18.61 0.30 10.46
N LYS A 136 18.34 0.98 11.58
CA LYS A 136 19.34 1.33 12.60
C LYS A 136 19.68 0.13 13.46
#